data_AF-A2G128-F1
#
_entry.id   AF-A2G128-F1
#
_cell.length_a   1.000
_cell.length_b   1.000
_cell.length_c   1.000
_cell.angle_alpha   90.00
_cell.angle_beta   90.00
_cell.angle_gamma   90.00
#
_symmetry.space_group_name_H-M   'P 1'
#
loop_
_entity.id
_entity.type
_entity.pdbx_description
1 polymer ?
#
loop_
_entity_poly.entity_id
_entity_poly.type
_entity_poly.pdbx_seq_one_letter_code
_entity_poly.pdbx_strand_id
1 'polypeptide(L)'
;MNIEYPSNATDYAGQQTSQHFPSQTKSEENDDQHKPTSADFLGFNVHFGDQLEPQQTSGSRARAKRWTPEEDQKLRDAITQHGTTNWQAVATMVGNGRARSQCSQRWNRVLNPEISKANWSKEEEQILIKSVEQYGNKAWTRVAQQLGNRTDVQCRFKYRYLMKKFDQANALAAQEQPQQMPKETDTV
;
A
#
# COMPACT_ATOMS: atom_id res chain seq x y z
N MET A 1 -24.46 -7.17 23.94
CA MET A 1 -23.86 -5.89 23.53
C MET A 1 -23.74 -5.91 22.03
N ASN A 2 -24.65 -5.20 21.36
CA ASN A 2 -24.73 -5.17 19.90
C ASN A 2 -23.58 -4.33 19.37
N ILE A 3 -22.77 -4.91 18.48
CA ILE A 3 -21.76 -4.16 17.75
C ILE A 3 -22.53 -3.38 16.70
N GLU A 4 -22.70 -2.08 16.95
CA GLU A 4 -23.30 -1.15 16.01
C GLU A 4 -22.25 -0.93 14.91
N TYR A 5 -22.49 -1.53 13.75
CA TYR A 5 -21.67 -1.39 12.56
C TYR A 5 -22.18 -0.19 11.75
N PRO A 6 -21.32 0.49 10.97
CA PRO A 6 -21.72 1.65 10.20
C PRO A 6 -22.72 1.23 9.13
N SER A 7 -23.97 1.65 9.31
CA SER A 7 -24.98 1.54 8.27
C SER A 7 -24.64 2.48 7.12
N ASN A 8 -24.60 1.90 5.93
CA ASN A 8 -24.72 2.51 4.59
C ASN A 8 -23.42 2.63 3.79
N ALA A 9 -23.32 1.74 2.81
CA ALA A 9 -22.25 1.63 1.82
C ALA A 9 -22.44 2.57 0.59
N THR A 10 -23.12 3.72 0.72
CA THR A 10 -23.54 4.51 -0.45
C THR A 10 -22.95 5.90 -0.62
N ASP A 11 -22.03 6.38 0.24
CA ASP A 11 -21.38 7.70 0.04
C ASP A 11 -19.94 7.65 -0.52
N TYR A 12 -19.50 6.50 -1.05
CA TYR A 12 -18.14 6.35 -1.61
C TYR A 12 -18.00 6.76 -3.08
N ALA A 13 -18.81 7.70 -3.55
CA ALA A 13 -18.68 8.32 -4.87
C ALA A 13 -18.74 9.84 -4.78
N GLY A 14 -17.57 10.47 -4.88
CA GLY A 14 -17.46 11.90 -5.21
C GLY A 14 -16.97 12.78 -4.06
N GLN A 15 -15.66 12.97 -4.03
CA GLN A 15 -15.05 14.26 -3.68
C GLN A 15 -13.59 14.24 -4.14
N GLN A 16 -13.38 14.70 -5.38
CA GLN A 16 -12.08 15.12 -5.87
C GLN A 16 -11.76 16.45 -5.17
N THR A 17 -10.87 16.44 -4.19
CA THR A 17 -10.30 17.68 -3.68
C THR A 17 -9.22 18.14 -4.65
N SER A 18 -9.57 19.20 -5.39
CA SER A 18 -8.68 20.00 -6.22
C SER A 18 -7.48 20.48 -5.41
N GLN A 19 -6.27 20.04 -5.80
CA GLN A 19 -5.01 20.66 -5.39
C GLN A 19 -4.31 21.12 -6.66
N HIS A 20 -4.31 22.44 -6.80
CA HIS A 20 -3.72 23.24 -7.85
C HIS A 20 -2.19 23.05 -7.87
N PHE A 21 -1.62 22.63 -8.99
CA PHE A 21 -0.18 22.77 -9.28
C PHE A 21 -0.02 23.84 -10.37
N PRO A 22 0.81 24.87 -10.19
CA PRO A 22 1.00 25.91 -11.19
C PRO A 22 1.87 25.45 -12.37
N SER A 23 1.38 25.78 -13.55
CA SER A 23 1.93 25.60 -14.89
C SER A 23 3.17 26.44 -15.17
N GLN A 24 4.08 25.91 -16.00
CA GLN A 24 4.85 26.67 -17.01
C GLN A 24 5.02 25.75 -18.24
N THR A 25 4.20 25.94 -19.29
CA THR A 25 4.46 26.65 -20.57
C THR A 25 5.41 25.90 -21.52
N LYS A 26 4.87 25.33 -22.61
CA LYS A 26 5.00 25.76 -24.03
C LYS A 26 6.46 25.74 -24.50
N SER A 27 6.85 25.08 -25.59
CA SER A 27 6.27 24.97 -26.93
C SER A 27 6.95 23.75 -27.62
N GLU A 28 6.77 23.32 -28.86
CA GLU A 28 6.13 23.74 -30.10
C GLU A 28 6.08 22.47 -30.99
N GLU A 29 5.24 22.49 -32.02
CA GLU A 29 5.07 21.46 -33.04
C GLU A 29 6.39 21.06 -33.73
N ASN A 30 6.47 19.83 -34.26
CA ASN A 30 6.79 19.60 -35.68
C ASN A 30 6.49 18.14 -36.07
N ASP A 31 5.52 18.04 -36.98
CA ASP A 31 5.30 16.95 -37.92
C ASP A 31 6.47 16.91 -38.90
N ASP A 32 7.02 15.72 -39.18
CA ASP A 32 7.58 15.42 -40.50
C ASP A 32 7.99 13.94 -40.58
N GLN A 33 7.09 13.18 -41.19
CA GLN A 33 7.45 12.02 -42.00
C GLN A 33 8.55 12.45 -42.99
N HIS A 34 9.69 11.76 -43.09
CA HIS A 34 10.35 11.36 -44.35
C HIS A 34 11.71 10.69 -44.08
N LYS A 35 11.84 9.48 -44.66
CA LYS A 35 13.04 8.65 -44.71
C LYS A 35 13.86 9.04 -45.95
N PRO A 36 15.20 9.14 -45.89
CA PRO A 36 16.02 9.02 -47.08
C PRO A 36 16.87 7.74 -47.09
N THR A 37 16.91 7.11 -48.26
CA THR A 37 17.64 5.89 -48.61
C THR A 37 18.97 6.21 -49.29
N SER A 38 19.94 5.32 -49.06
CA SER A 38 21.09 4.93 -49.89
C SER A 38 21.66 5.88 -50.95
N ALA A 39 22.95 6.19 -50.73
CA ALA A 39 23.99 6.48 -51.72
C ALA A 39 23.99 7.87 -52.38
N ASP A 40 24.89 8.73 -51.87
CA ASP A 40 25.76 9.66 -52.62
C ASP A 40 26.90 10.08 -51.65
N PHE A 41 28.10 9.50 -51.71
CA PHE A 41 29.24 9.80 -52.59
C PHE A 41 30.13 10.98 -52.12
N LEU A 42 31.17 10.60 -51.35
CA LEU A 42 32.55 11.14 -51.25
C LEU A 42 32.79 12.66 -51.13
N GLY A 43 33.42 13.08 -50.02
CA GLY A 43 34.27 14.28 -50.02
C GLY A 43 34.60 14.90 -48.66
N PHE A 44 35.86 14.76 -48.25
CA PHE A 44 36.64 15.64 -47.35
C PHE A 44 36.58 15.48 -45.80
N ASN A 45 37.71 14.96 -45.35
CA ASN A 45 38.36 14.89 -44.03
C ASN A 45 38.25 16.16 -43.16
N VAL A 46 38.02 16.01 -41.85
CA VAL A 46 38.90 16.49 -40.75
C VAL A 46 38.49 15.87 -39.41
N HIS A 47 39.53 15.54 -38.65
CA HIS A 47 39.55 14.77 -37.42
C HIS A 47 39.45 15.69 -36.20
N PHE A 48 38.48 15.48 -35.30
CA PHE A 48 38.59 15.91 -33.90
C PHE A 48 37.74 15.00 -33.03
N GLY A 49 38.41 14.18 -32.23
CA GLY A 49 37.78 13.28 -31.27
C GLY A 49 37.25 14.04 -30.07
N ASP A 50 36.13 13.57 -29.52
CA ASP A 50 36.07 13.16 -28.12
C ASP A 50 34.89 12.21 -27.93
N GLN A 51 35.16 11.10 -27.25
CA GLN A 51 34.29 9.95 -27.12
C GLN A 51 33.43 10.13 -25.88
N LEU A 52 32.16 10.57 -26.06
CA LEU A 52 31.16 10.55 -24.99
C LEU A 52 30.24 9.34 -25.18
N GLU A 53 30.49 8.29 -24.39
CA GLU A 53 29.56 7.17 -24.20
C GLU A 53 28.24 7.65 -23.56
N PRO A 54 27.06 7.31 -24.09
CA PRO A 54 25.80 7.49 -23.39
C PRO A 54 25.63 6.41 -22.32
N GLN A 55 25.82 6.80 -21.05
CA GLN A 55 25.48 6.02 -19.86
C GLN A 55 24.01 5.57 -19.92
N GLN A 56 23.80 4.27 -20.12
CA GLN A 56 22.48 3.64 -20.14
C GLN A 56 21.85 3.66 -18.73
N THR A 57 20.99 4.63 -18.42
CA THR A 57 20.11 4.53 -17.26
C THR A 57 18.88 3.70 -17.59
N SER A 58 19.00 2.37 -17.54
CA SER A 58 17.86 1.44 -17.71
C SER A 58 17.57 0.71 -16.39
N GLY A 59 17.00 1.45 -15.43
CA GLY A 59 16.59 0.92 -14.13
C GLY A 59 15.33 0.04 -14.22
N SER A 60 15.47 -1.19 -14.70
CA SER A 60 14.46 -2.23 -14.47
C SER A 60 14.30 -2.43 -12.97
N ARG A 61 13.11 -2.18 -12.40
CA ARG A 61 12.85 -2.40 -10.96
C ARG A 61 13.05 -3.88 -10.65
N ALA A 62 14.24 -4.25 -10.19
CA ALA A 62 14.56 -5.60 -9.77
C ALA A 62 13.56 -6.06 -8.70
N ARG A 63 13.06 -7.30 -8.81
CA ARG A 63 12.15 -7.86 -7.81
C ARG A 63 12.80 -7.79 -6.44
N ALA A 64 12.05 -7.31 -5.45
CA ALA A 64 12.54 -7.16 -4.08
C ALA A 64 13.02 -8.52 -3.53
N LYS A 65 14.29 -8.59 -3.12
CA LYS A 65 14.92 -9.76 -2.50
C LYS A 65 14.20 -10.12 -1.19
N ARG A 66 13.80 -11.40 -1.03
CA ARG A 66 13.20 -11.92 0.22
C ARG A 66 14.20 -11.85 1.38
N TRP A 67 13.72 -11.60 2.59
CA TRP A 67 14.53 -11.60 3.81
C TRP A 67 14.82 -13.04 4.24
N THR A 68 16.07 -13.34 4.60
CA THR A 68 16.46 -14.64 5.16
C THR A 68 16.48 -14.58 6.70
N PRO A 69 16.40 -15.73 7.39
CA PRO A 69 16.51 -15.79 8.85
C PRO A 69 17.81 -15.20 9.39
N GLU A 70 18.92 -15.36 8.66
CA GLU A 70 20.23 -14.81 9.02
C GLU A 70 20.24 -13.29 8.90
N GLU A 71 19.62 -12.73 7.85
CA GLU A 71 19.44 -11.28 7.71
C GLU A 71 18.54 -10.73 8.82
N ASP A 72 17.46 -11.45 9.16
CA ASP A 72 16.58 -11.08 10.26
C ASP A 72 17.31 -11.11 11.62
N GLN A 73 18.23 -12.05 11.83
CA GLN A 73 19.04 -12.12 13.04
C GLN A 73 20.00 -10.93 13.12
N LYS A 74 20.74 -10.64 12.04
CA LYS A 74 21.59 -9.46 11.98
C LYS A 74 20.81 -8.17 12.21
N LEU A 75 19.58 -8.09 11.70
CA LEU A 75 18.72 -6.92 11.92
C LEU A 75 18.34 -6.78 13.39
N ARG A 76 17.99 -7.87 14.09
CA ARG A 76 17.76 -7.84 15.54
C ARG A 76 19.01 -7.37 16.30
N ASP A 77 20.17 -7.94 15.98
CA ASP A 77 21.43 -7.61 16.66
C ASP A 77 21.82 -6.14 16.43
N ALA A 78 21.62 -5.65 15.21
CA ALA A 78 21.88 -4.26 14.85
C ALA A 78 20.94 -3.27 15.55
N ILE A 79 19.68 -3.64 15.76
CA ILE A 79 18.73 -2.83 16.52
C ILE A 79 19.07 -2.82 18.01
N THR A 80 19.52 -3.93 18.57
CA THR A 80 20.00 -3.98 19.95
C THR A 80 21.21 -3.05 20.16
N GLN A 81 22.09 -2.93 19.15
CA GLN A 81 23.30 -2.09 19.23
C GLN A 81 23.06 -0.61 18.92
N HIS A 82 22.22 -0.28 17.93
CA HIS A 82 22.07 1.08 17.41
C HIS A 82 20.67 1.69 17.66
N GLY A 83 19.72 0.92 18.15
CA GLY A 83 18.32 1.33 18.31
C GLY A 83 17.59 1.51 16.97
N THR A 84 16.37 2.04 17.03
CA THR A 84 15.47 2.28 15.87
C THR A 84 15.56 3.70 15.31
N THR A 85 16.51 4.52 15.77
CA THR A 85 16.70 5.91 15.32
C THR A 85 17.73 6.03 14.21
N ASN A 86 18.78 5.19 14.22
CA ASN A 86 19.86 5.23 13.23
C ASN A 86 19.81 4.04 12.25
N TRP A 87 18.83 4.09 11.34
CA TRP A 87 18.67 3.06 10.30
C TRP A 87 19.85 2.96 9.32
N GLN A 88 20.70 3.98 9.25
CA GLN A 88 21.88 3.94 8.41
C GLN A 88 22.93 2.98 8.99
N ALA A 89 23.23 3.11 10.28
CA ALA A 89 24.14 2.18 10.97
C ALA A 89 23.58 0.74 10.95
N VAL A 90 22.27 0.60 11.18
CA VAL A 90 21.59 -0.70 11.11
C VAL A 90 21.76 -1.36 9.73
N ALA A 91 21.54 -0.61 8.64
CA ALA A 91 21.69 -1.13 7.28
C ALA A 91 23.13 -1.58 7.00
N THR A 92 24.13 -0.81 7.44
CA THR A 92 25.54 -1.17 7.31
C THR A 92 25.86 -2.48 8.02
N MET A 93 25.33 -2.70 9.23
CA MET A 93 25.58 -3.92 9.99
C MET A 93 24.86 -5.14 9.42
N VAL A 94 23.62 -4.98 8.93
CA VAL A 94 22.88 -6.06 8.25
C VAL A 94 23.62 -6.50 6.98
N GLY A 95 24.16 -5.53 6.23
CA GLY A 95 24.90 -5.77 5.00
C GLY A 95 24.03 -6.32 3.87
N ASN A 96 24.63 -7.14 2.98
CA ASN A 96 23.93 -7.84 1.89
C ASN A 96 23.18 -6.94 0.89
N GLY A 97 23.56 -5.67 0.78
CA GLY A 97 22.91 -4.70 -0.11
C GLY A 97 21.52 -4.24 0.38
N ARG A 98 21.20 -4.42 1.67
CA ARG A 98 19.94 -3.93 2.25
C ARG A 98 20.00 -2.42 2.46
N ALA A 99 19.04 -1.70 1.92
CA ALA A 99 18.88 -0.27 2.16
C ALA A 99 18.25 0.00 3.54
N ARG A 100 18.53 1.18 4.10
CA ARG A 100 17.96 1.65 5.38
C ARG A 100 16.43 1.53 5.45
N SER A 101 15.74 1.86 4.36
CA SER A 101 14.28 1.80 4.26
C SER A 101 13.75 0.37 4.34
N GLN A 102 14.46 -0.59 3.75
CA GLN A 102 14.10 -2.00 3.81
C GLN A 102 14.26 -2.56 5.23
N CYS A 103 15.34 -2.18 5.93
CA CYS A 103 15.57 -2.58 7.32
C CYS A 103 14.49 -2.02 8.24
N SER A 104 14.20 -0.73 8.13
CA SER A 104 13.13 -0.08 8.89
C SER A 104 11.76 -0.72 8.63
N GLN A 105 11.43 -0.96 7.36
CA GLN A 105 10.17 -1.60 6.99
C GLN A 105 10.08 -3.04 7.54
N ARG A 106 11.17 -3.82 7.46
CA ARG A 106 11.20 -5.20 7.97
C ARG A 106 11.00 -5.23 9.47
N TRP A 107 11.65 -4.33 10.20
CA TRP A 107 11.48 -4.21 11.65
C TRP A 107 10.03 -3.86 12.01
N ASN A 108 9.54 -2.72 11.50
CA ASN A 108 8.24 -2.16 11.88
C ASN A 108 7.03 -2.98 11.42
N ARG A 109 7.21 -3.96 10.52
CA ARG A 109 6.11 -4.79 10.01
C ARG A 109 6.18 -6.25 10.40
N VAL A 110 7.35 -6.75 10.83
CA VAL A 110 7.55 -8.20 11.01
C VAL A 110 8.33 -8.53 12.28
N LEU A 111 9.47 -7.88 12.51
CA LEU A 111 10.39 -8.30 13.57
C LEU A 111 10.18 -7.61 14.92
N ASN A 112 9.59 -6.40 14.94
CA ASN A 112 9.36 -5.68 16.19
C ASN A 112 8.49 -6.55 17.14
N PRO A 113 8.96 -6.89 18.35
CA PRO A 113 8.20 -7.69 19.31
C PRO A 113 6.88 -7.05 19.76
N GLU A 114 6.74 -5.72 19.62
CA GLU A 114 5.50 -5.01 19.92
C GLU A 114 4.37 -5.33 18.93
N ILE A 115 4.70 -5.94 17.78
CA ILE A 115 3.70 -6.37 16.80
C ILE A 115 2.99 -7.62 17.30
N SER A 116 1.70 -7.48 17.60
CA SER A 116 0.86 -8.58 18.05
C SER A 116 0.66 -9.62 16.94
N LYS A 117 1.04 -10.85 17.26
CA LYS A 117 0.78 -12.07 16.47
C LYS A 117 -0.43 -12.86 16.97
N ALA A 118 -1.06 -12.41 18.05
CA ALA A 118 -2.23 -13.05 18.63
C ALA A 118 -3.47 -12.86 17.73
N ASN A 119 -4.50 -13.67 17.98
CA ASN A 119 -5.81 -13.48 17.39
C ASN A 119 -6.37 -12.09 17.70
N TRP A 120 -7.28 -11.61 16.86
CA TRP A 120 -7.96 -10.33 17.08
C TRP A 120 -9.02 -10.51 18.18
N SER A 121 -8.95 -9.66 19.19
CA SER A 121 -9.99 -9.48 20.20
C SER A 121 -11.15 -8.66 19.63
N LYS A 122 -12.32 -8.72 20.28
CA LYS A 122 -13.49 -7.94 19.85
C LYS A 122 -13.27 -6.44 20.06
N GLU A 123 -12.51 -6.09 21.10
CA GLU A 123 -12.13 -4.74 21.44
C GLU A 123 -11.24 -4.14 20.35
N GLU A 124 -10.23 -4.89 19.88
CA GLU A 124 -9.39 -4.48 18.75
C GLU A 124 -10.21 -4.34 17.46
N GLU A 125 -11.17 -5.25 17.20
CA GLU A 125 -12.06 -5.14 16.04
C GLU A 125 -12.92 -3.87 16.09
N GLN A 126 -13.45 -3.52 17.27
CA GLN A 126 -14.23 -2.29 17.47
C GLN A 126 -13.39 -1.03 17.24
N ILE A 127 -12.17 -0.99 17.80
CA ILE A 127 -11.24 0.14 17.58
C ILE A 127 -10.91 0.27 16.09
N LEU A 128 -10.67 -0.86 15.41
CA LEU A 128 -10.40 -0.89 13.97
C LEU A 128 -11.56 -0.30 13.16
N ILE A 129 -12.80 -0.72 13.43
CA ILE A 129 -13.99 -0.24 12.71
C ILE A 129 -14.17 1.27 12.93
N LYS A 130 -14.18 1.72 14.19
CA LYS A 130 -14.31 3.14 14.54
C LYS A 130 -13.22 4.00 13.91
N SER A 131 -11.98 3.51 13.90
CA SER A 131 -10.86 4.22 13.29
C SER A 131 -11.01 4.33 11.77
N VAL A 132 -11.54 3.31 11.10
CA VAL A 132 -11.79 3.35 9.65
C VAL A 132 -12.99 4.25 9.32
N GLU A 133 -14.02 4.30 10.15
CA GLU A 133 -15.10 5.30 10.02
C GLU A 133 -14.57 6.73 10.14
N GLN A 134 -13.69 6.97 11.11
CA GLN A 134 -13.14 8.30 11.38
C GLN A 134 -12.15 8.77 10.30
N TYR A 135 -11.28 7.90 9.81
CA TYR A 135 -10.16 8.28 8.93
C TYR A 135 -10.29 7.77 7.48
N GLY A 136 -11.30 6.94 7.20
CA GLY A 136 -11.52 6.31 5.91
C GLY A 136 -10.63 5.08 5.64
N ASN A 137 -11.01 4.31 4.62
CA ASN A 137 -10.39 3.02 4.26
C ASN A 137 -9.06 3.14 3.45
N LYS A 138 -8.41 4.30 3.50
CA LYS A 138 -7.12 4.57 2.83
C LYS A 138 -6.00 4.92 3.81
N ALA A 139 -6.34 5.38 5.02
CA ALA A 139 -5.38 5.89 6.01
C ALA A 139 -4.89 4.80 7.00
N TRP A 140 -4.46 3.65 6.49
CA TRP A 140 -4.15 2.47 7.32
C TRP A 140 -3.03 2.67 8.34
N THR A 141 -2.03 3.50 8.04
CA THR A 141 -0.97 3.85 9.01
C THR A 141 -1.56 4.57 10.22
N ARG A 142 -2.51 5.49 10.00
CA ARG A 142 -3.17 6.23 11.08
C ARG A 142 -4.11 5.33 11.90
N VAL A 143 -4.79 4.40 11.23
CA VAL A 143 -5.61 3.38 11.88
C VAL A 143 -4.75 2.46 12.77
N ALA A 144 -3.62 1.99 12.27
CA ALA A 144 -2.69 1.15 13.02
C ALA A 144 -2.14 1.86 14.28
N GLN A 145 -1.89 3.17 14.20
CA GLN A 145 -1.47 3.97 15.34
C GLN A 145 -2.51 3.99 16.48
N GLN A 146 -3.81 3.86 16.19
CA GLN A 146 -4.84 3.79 17.24
C GLN A 146 -4.82 2.45 17.99
N LEU A 147 -4.39 1.38 17.33
CA LEU A 147 -4.27 0.05 17.95
C LEU A 147 -2.93 -0.13 18.67
N GLY A 148 -1.88 0.57 18.25
CA GLY A 148 -0.55 0.59 18.87
C GLY A 148 0.29 -0.67 18.63
N ASN A 149 -0.33 -1.86 18.57
CA ASN A 149 0.34 -3.16 18.44
C ASN A 149 0.01 -3.90 17.13
N ARG A 150 -0.78 -3.32 16.24
CA ARG A 150 -1.13 -3.88 14.92
C ARG A 150 -0.53 -3.04 13.81
N THR A 151 -0.08 -3.69 12.75
CA THR A 151 0.44 -3.03 11.55
C THR A 151 -0.69 -2.54 10.63
N ASP A 152 -0.38 -1.56 9.77
CA ASP A 152 -1.24 -1.06 8.70
C ASP A 152 -1.79 -2.20 7.83
N VAL A 153 -0.92 -3.15 7.49
CA VAL A 153 -1.25 -4.32 6.69
C VAL A 153 -2.23 -5.24 7.41
N GLN A 154 -2.01 -5.53 8.70
CA GLN A 154 -2.94 -6.35 9.51
C GLN A 154 -4.31 -5.69 9.61
N CYS A 155 -4.36 -4.38 9.87
CA CYS A 155 -5.60 -3.61 9.98
C CYS A 155 -6.44 -3.71 8.69
N ARG A 156 -5.81 -3.45 7.54
CA ARG A 156 -6.48 -3.53 6.23
C ARG A 156 -7.04 -4.91 5.97
N PHE A 157 -6.27 -5.97 6.23
CA PHE A 157 -6.73 -7.33 6.00
C PHE A 157 -7.88 -7.71 6.93
N LYS A 158 -7.79 -7.34 8.21
CA LYS A 158 -8.84 -7.61 9.17
C LYS A 158 -10.13 -6.88 8.82
N TYR A 159 -10.06 -5.59 8.49
CA TYR A 159 -11.21 -4.80 8.09
C TYR A 159 -11.92 -5.43 6.88
N ARG A 160 -11.16 -5.78 5.84
CA ARG A 160 -11.71 -6.45 4.65
C ARG A 160 -12.40 -7.78 4.99
N TYR A 161 -11.85 -8.55 5.93
CA TYR A 161 -12.48 -9.79 6.40
C TYR A 161 -13.79 -9.50 7.14
N LEU A 162 -13.82 -8.50 8.03
CA LEU A 162 -15.01 -8.12 8.79
C LEU A 162 -16.14 -7.64 7.87
N MET A 163 -15.84 -6.84 6.84
CA MET A 163 -16.85 -6.39 5.87
C MET A 163 -17.48 -7.57 5.12
N LYS A 164 -16.66 -8.51 4.63
CA LYS A 164 -17.18 -9.73 3.99
C LYS A 164 -18.06 -10.56 4.92
N LYS A 165 -17.66 -10.68 6.19
CA LYS A 165 -18.42 -11.42 7.21
C LYS A 165 -19.76 -10.74 7.49
N PHE A 166 -19.79 -9.41 7.50
CA PHE A 166 -21.02 -8.62 7.67
C PHE A 166 -21.97 -8.82 6.49
N ASP A 167 -21.48 -8.70 5.25
CA ASP A 167 -22.29 -8.92 4.05
C ASP A 167 -22.93 -10.32 4.03
N GLN A 168 -22.16 -11.34 4.43
CA GLN A 168 -22.65 -12.72 4.54
C GLN A 168 -23.69 -12.87 5.65
N ALA A 169 -23.48 -12.28 6.83
CA ALA A 169 -24.44 -12.33 7.93
C ALA A 169 -25.76 -11.66 7.56
N ASN A 170 -25.70 -10.51 6.85
CA ASN A 170 -26.88 -9.82 6.37
C ASN A 170 -27.64 -10.63 5.32
N ALA A 171 -26.92 -11.28 4.40
CA ALA A 171 -27.53 -12.15 3.39
C ALA A 171 -28.25 -13.36 4.01
N LEU A 172 -27.67 -13.98 5.05
CA LEU A 172 -28.30 -15.07 5.79
C LEU A 172 -29.52 -14.59 6.57
N ALA A 173 -29.43 -13.46 7.27
CA ALA A 173 -30.55 -12.89 8.02
C ALA A 173 -31.73 -12.47 7.11
N ALA A 174 -31.45 -12.04 5.89
CA ALA A 174 -32.49 -11.72 4.89
C ALA A 174 -33.25 -12.96 4.39
N GLN A 175 -32.66 -14.15 4.49
CA GLN A 175 -33.30 -15.41 4.08
C GLN A 175 -34.19 -16.04 5.16
N GLU A 176 -34.02 -15.64 6.42
CA GLU A 176 -34.74 -16.23 7.56
C GLU A 176 -36.03 -15.47 7.94
N GLN A 177 -36.45 -14.45 7.19
CA GLN A 177 -37.76 -13.81 7.43
C GLN A 177 -38.92 -14.69 6.95
N PRO A 178 -39.76 -15.24 7.84
CA PRO A 178 -40.95 -15.99 7.42
C PRO A 178 -41.95 -15.02 6.81
N GLN A 179 -42.45 -15.34 5.61
CA GLN A 179 -43.61 -14.70 5.01
C GLN A 179 -44.76 -14.71 6.03
N GLN A 180 -45.17 -13.54 6.51
CA GLN A 180 -46.44 -13.40 7.22
C GLN A 180 -47.55 -13.69 6.21
N MET A 181 -48.12 -14.89 6.31
CA MET A 181 -49.31 -15.29 5.55
C MET A 181 -50.45 -14.33 5.89
N PRO A 182 -51.07 -13.62 4.93
CA PRO A 182 -52.26 -12.84 5.22
C PRO A 182 -53.35 -13.81 5.68
N LYS A 183 -53.80 -13.64 6.93
CA LYS A 183 -54.96 -14.37 7.44
C LYS A 183 -56.18 -13.81 6.71
N GLU A 184 -56.70 -14.56 5.75
CA GLU A 184 -58.07 -14.40 5.30
C GLU A 184 -58.98 -14.61 6.52
N THR A 185 -59.68 -13.55 6.92
CA THR A 185 -60.87 -13.69 7.74
C THR A 185 -62.05 -13.37 6.85
N ASP A 186 -62.67 -14.43 6.32
CA ASP A 186 -64.05 -14.39 5.87
C ASP A 186 -64.91 -13.82 7.01
N THR A 187 -65.67 -12.77 6.72
CA THR A 187 -66.78 -12.35 7.56
C THR A 187 -67.99 -12.13 6.65
N VAL A 188 -68.77 -13.21 6.59
CA VAL A 188 -70.23 -13.38 6.39
C VAL A 188 -70.96 -12.35 5.54
#